data_AF-A0A2N5IBF2-F1
#
_entry.id   AF-A0A2N5IBF2-F1
#
_cell.length_a   1.000
_cell.length_b   1.000
_cell.length_c   1.000
_cell.angle_alpha   90.00
_cell.angle_beta   90.00
_cell.angle_gamma   90.00
#
_symmetry.space_group_name_H-M   'P 1'
#
loop_
_entity.id
_entity.type
_entity.pdbx_description
1 polymer ?
#
loop_
_entity_poly.entity_id
_entity_poly.type
_entity_poly.pdbx_seq_one_letter_code
_entity_poly.pdbx_strand_id
1 'polypeptide(L)'
;MHHLNWYHQQQEKKKDQMKKNDISLINQELKRLLQRLQSFINREDYEKEARKANRYVVQSSIWNVGYRNNMESEQVAVQQALLIQAILKREEEAPHSRAIQEETERLMRRLGNVDWSVYTDYRRQVKHS
;
A
#
# COMPACT_ATOMS: atom_id res chain seq x y z
N MET A 1 6.24 11.74 -39.92
CA MET A 1 5.40 12.04 -38.74
C MET A 1 4.94 10.81 -37.94
N HIS A 2 4.77 9.61 -38.54
CA HIS A 2 4.39 8.39 -37.79
C HIS A 2 5.44 7.89 -36.77
N HIS A 3 6.74 8.03 -37.07
CA HIS A 3 7.82 7.55 -36.18
C HIS A 3 7.94 8.32 -34.85
N LEU A 4 7.60 9.62 -34.84
CA LEU A 4 7.61 10.43 -33.61
C LEU A 4 6.52 9.94 -32.64
N ASN A 5 5.32 9.64 -33.16
CA ASN A 5 4.18 9.16 -32.36
C ASN A 5 4.48 7.80 -31.71
N TRP A 6 5.09 6.87 -32.47
CA TRP A 6 5.49 5.57 -31.91
C TRP A 6 6.53 5.71 -30.80
N TYR A 7 7.56 6.55 -30.99
CA TYR A 7 8.60 6.75 -29.96
C TYR A 7 8.01 7.33 -28.67
N HIS A 8 7.15 8.34 -28.76
CA HIS A 8 6.46 8.90 -27.60
C HIS A 8 5.61 7.84 -26.87
N GLN A 9 4.86 7.01 -27.60
CA GLN A 9 4.07 5.94 -26.99
C GLN A 9 4.94 4.90 -26.27
N GLN A 10 6.12 4.56 -26.80
CA GLN A 10 7.04 3.64 -26.12
C GLN A 10 7.63 4.24 -24.85
N GLN A 11 7.93 5.54 -24.85
CA GLN A 11 8.41 6.24 -23.66
C GLN A 11 7.35 6.29 -22.56
N GLU A 12 6.09 6.58 -22.90
CA GLU A 12 4.99 6.57 -21.92
C GLU A 12 4.74 5.17 -21.36
N LYS A 13 4.71 4.13 -22.21
CA LYS A 13 4.62 2.73 -21.73
C LYS A 13 5.74 2.36 -20.76
N LYS A 14 6.96 2.81 -21.03
CA LYS A 14 8.11 2.57 -20.15
C LYS A 14 7.92 3.27 -18.80
N LYS A 15 7.49 4.52 -18.79
CA LYS A 15 7.19 5.26 -17.56
C LYS A 15 6.07 4.59 -16.75
N ASP A 16 4.99 4.18 -17.40
CA ASP A 16 3.88 3.51 -16.73
C ASP A 16 4.32 2.17 -16.13
N GLN A 17 5.14 1.40 -16.86
CA GLN A 17 5.68 0.16 -16.33
C GLN A 17 6.61 0.41 -15.14
N MET A 18 7.43 1.47 -15.17
CA MET A 18 8.27 1.86 -14.03
C MET A 18 7.42 2.21 -12.80
N LYS A 19 6.35 3.00 -12.98
CA LYS A 19 5.40 3.32 -11.89
C LYS A 19 4.78 2.05 -11.30
N LYS A 20 4.27 1.16 -12.14
CA LYS A 20 3.69 -0.12 -11.69
C LYS A 20 4.70 -0.98 -10.92
N ASN A 21 5.96 -1.01 -11.36
CA ASN A 21 7.02 -1.73 -10.66
C ASN A 21 7.30 -1.11 -9.29
N ASP A 22 7.36 0.21 -9.19
CA ASP A 22 7.54 0.90 -7.91
C ASP A 22 6.39 0.63 -6.94
N ILE A 23 5.14 0.70 -7.43
CA ILE A 23 3.95 0.38 -6.65
C ILE A 23 3.98 -1.09 -6.19
N SER A 24 4.40 -2.01 -7.07
CA SER A 24 4.57 -3.43 -6.72
C SER A 24 5.60 -3.65 -5.61
N LEU A 25 6.72 -2.93 -5.63
CA LEU A 25 7.72 -3.00 -4.57
C LEU A 25 7.16 -2.46 -3.25
N ILE A 26 6.46 -1.32 -3.29
CA ILE A 26 5.81 -0.74 -2.11
C ILE A 26 4.79 -1.72 -1.51
N ASN A 27 3.90 -2.29 -2.33
CA ASN A 27 2.93 -3.28 -1.87
C ASN A 27 3.58 -4.53 -1.30
N GLN A 28 4.72 -4.97 -1.84
CA GLN A 28 5.48 -6.11 -1.32
C GLN A 28 6.11 -5.80 0.05
N GLU A 29 6.67 -4.60 0.23
CA GLU A 29 7.22 -4.15 1.50
C GLU A 29 6.11 -3.99 2.56
N LEU A 30 4.97 -3.37 2.22
CA LEU A 30 3.80 -3.25 3.09
C LEU A 30 3.23 -4.63 3.49
N LYS A 31 3.14 -5.57 2.55
CA LYS A 31 2.71 -6.95 2.84
C LYS A 31 3.60 -7.58 3.90
N ARG A 32 4.92 -7.43 3.80
CA ARG A 32 5.87 -7.98 4.78
C ARG A 32 5.67 -7.34 6.16
N LEU A 33 5.44 -6.03 6.23
CA LEU A 33 5.14 -5.35 7.49
C LEU A 33 3.84 -5.88 8.12
N LEU A 34 2.79 -6.02 7.32
CA LEU A 34 1.51 -6.55 7.81
C LEU A 34 1.65 -8.00 8.28
N GLN A 35 2.41 -8.84 7.56
CA GLN A 35 2.71 -10.22 7.99
C GLN A 35 3.49 -10.27 9.32
N ARG A 36 4.41 -9.33 9.54
CA ARG A 36 5.11 -9.20 10.84
C ARG A 36 4.15 -8.80 11.96
N LEU A 37 3.20 -7.92 11.71
CA LEU A 37 2.18 -7.57 12.72
C LEU A 37 1.25 -8.75 13.01
N GLN A 38 0.87 -9.52 11.98
CA GLN A 38 -0.04 -10.66 12.11
C GLN A 38 0.42 -11.72 13.13
N SER A 39 1.73 -11.84 13.43
CA SER A 39 2.22 -12.78 14.44
C SER A 39 1.99 -12.33 15.89
N PHE A 40 1.60 -11.08 16.12
CA PHE A 40 1.44 -10.48 17.44
C PHE A 40 0.01 -10.03 17.74
N ILE A 41 -0.90 -10.16 16.78
CA ILE A 41 -2.28 -9.67 16.92
C ILE A 41 -3.29 -10.78 16.66
N ASN A 42 -4.49 -10.63 17.23
CA ASN A 42 -5.66 -11.35 16.75
C ASN A 42 -6.27 -10.60 15.55
N ARG A 43 -6.45 -11.28 14.41
CA ARG A 43 -6.97 -10.63 13.19
C ARG A 43 -8.45 -10.27 13.28
N GLU A 44 -9.21 -11.03 14.06
CA GLU A 44 -10.66 -10.84 14.21
C GLU A 44 -10.97 -9.44 14.78
N ASP A 45 -10.07 -8.93 15.62
CA ASP A 45 -10.15 -7.59 16.20
C ASP A 45 -10.14 -6.44 15.16
N TYR A 46 -9.67 -6.70 13.95
CA TYR A 46 -9.54 -5.72 12.87
C TYR A 46 -10.39 -6.07 11.66
N GLU A 47 -11.40 -6.93 11.83
CA GLU A 47 -12.18 -7.40 10.69
C GLU A 47 -12.96 -6.26 10.01
N LYS A 48 -13.38 -5.25 10.77
CA LYS A 48 -14.06 -4.07 10.23
C LYS A 48 -13.15 -3.27 9.29
N GLU A 49 -11.91 -3.03 9.70
CA GLU A 49 -10.87 -2.35 8.92
C GLU A 49 -10.50 -3.20 7.70
N ALA A 50 -10.29 -4.51 7.90
CA ALA A 50 -9.97 -5.44 6.83
C ALA A 50 -11.10 -5.53 5.79
N ARG A 51 -12.38 -5.54 6.18
CA ARG A 51 -13.52 -5.51 5.26
C ARG A 51 -13.57 -4.21 4.44
N LYS A 52 -13.21 -3.06 5.02
CA LYS A 52 -13.08 -1.81 4.26
C LYS A 52 -11.97 -1.92 3.22
N ALA A 53 -10.80 -2.38 3.64
CA ALA A 53 -9.65 -2.57 2.76
C ALA A 53 -9.91 -3.57 1.62
N ASN A 54 -10.59 -4.69 1.91
CA ASN A 54 -10.89 -5.74 0.94
C ASN A 54 -11.74 -5.29 -0.24
N ARG A 55 -12.48 -4.16 -0.14
CA ARG A 55 -13.23 -3.60 -1.29
C ARG A 55 -12.33 -3.20 -2.46
N TYR A 56 -11.05 -3.01 -2.20
CA TYR A 56 -10.05 -2.61 -3.19
C TYR A 56 -9.16 -3.77 -3.64
N VAL A 57 -9.33 -4.96 -3.07
CA VAL A 57 -8.50 -6.13 -3.33
C VAL A 57 -9.28 -7.10 -4.21
N VAL A 58 -8.68 -7.54 -5.30
CA VAL A 58 -9.29 -8.48 -6.26
C VAL A 58 -8.84 -9.90 -5.94
N GLN A 59 -9.81 -10.83 -5.83
CA GLN A 59 -9.59 -12.28 -5.72
C GLN A 59 -8.72 -12.75 -4.54
N SER A 60 -8.43 -11.89 -3.56
CA SER A 60 -7.70 -12.22 -2.32
C SER A 60 -8.20 -11.37 -1.15
N SER A 61 -7.49 -11.41 -0.02
CA SER A 61 -7.71 -10.52 1.13
C SER A 61 -6.53 -9.57 1.30
N ILE A 62 -6.75 -8.47 2.03
CA ILE A 62 -5.72 -7.50 2.41
C ILE A 62 -4.61 -8.15 3.25
N TRP A 63 -4.94 -9.21 3.99
CA TRP A 63 -3.98 -10.00 4.77
C TRP A 63 -3.05 -10.84 3.90
N ASN A 64 -3.44 -11.15 2.66
CA ASN A 64 -2.64 -11.92 1.71
C ASN A 64 -2.83 -11.41 0.28
N VAL A 65 -2.26 -10.23 0.00
CA VAL A 65 -2.16 -9.71 -1.35
C VAL A 65 -1.06 -10.46 -2.12
N GLY A 66 -1.46 -11.16 -3.19
CA GLY A 66 -0.53 -11.91 -4.05
C GLY A 66 -0.82 -11.76 -5.54
N TYR A 67 -2.03 -11.34 -5.91
CA TYR A 67 -2.38 -11.10 -7.31
C TYR A 67 -1.68 -9.88 -7.85
N ARG A 68 -1.16 -9.99 -9.08
CA ARG A 68 -0.45 -8.91 -9.77
C ARG A 68 -1.22 -7.60 -9.79
N ASN A 69 -2.53 -7.65 -10.08
CA ASN A 69 -3.38 -6.46 -10.11
C ASN A 69 -3.43 -5.74 -8.76
N ASN A 70 -3.38 -6.48 -7.65
CA ASN A 70 -3.35 -5.89 -6.32
C ASN A 70 -1.96 -5.29 -6.03
N MET A 71 -0.90 -5.96 -6.46
CA MET A 71 0.48 -5.49 -6.29
C MET A 71 0.75 -4.20 -7.08
N GLU A 72 0.17 -4.05 -8.26
CA GLU A 72 0.31 -2.85 -9.09
C GLU A 72 -0.68 -1.72 -8.72
N SER A 73 -1.48 -1.89 -7.66
CA SER A 73 -2.50 -0.91 -7.25
C SER A 73 -2.05 -0.02 -6.10
N GLU A 74 -2.11 1.29 -6.33
CA GLU A 74 -1.84 2.32 -5.31
C GLU A 74 -2.87 2.28 -4.19
N GLN A 75 -4.12 1.98 -4.51
CA GLN A 75 -5.19 1.90 -3.51
C GLN A 75 -5.00 0.72 -2.58
N VAL A 76 -4.52 -0.42 -3.09
CA VAL A 76 -4.14 -1.54 -2.23
C VAL A 76 -3.01 -1.14 -1.29
N ALA A 77 -2.01 -0.38 -1.75
CA ALA A 77 -0.95 0.13 -0.89
C ALA A 77 -1.50 1.02 0.24
N VAL A 78 -2.38 1.97 -0.10
CA VAL A 78 -3.05 2.81 0.91
C VAL A 78 -3.83 1.98 1.92
N GLN A 79 -4.63 1.02 1.46
CA GLN A 79 -5.43 0.19 2.36
C GLN A 79 -4.57 -0.69 3.28
N GLN A 80 -3.44 -1.21 2.78
CA GLN A 80 -2.47 -1.92 3.63
C GLN A 80 -1.89 -0.97 4.69
N ALA A 81 -1.46 0.23 4.30
CA ALA A 81 -0.90 1.21 5.22
C ALA A 81 -1.91 1.68 6.28
N LEU A 82 -3.16 1.93 5.90
CA LEU A 82 -4.22 2.31 6.83
C LEU A 82 -4.53 1.20 7.84
N LEU A 83 -4.56 -0.06 7.39
CA LEU A 83 -4.72 -1.21 8.29
C LEU A 83 -3.54 -1.31 9.26
N ILE A 84 -2.31 -1.13 8.78
CA ILE A 84 -1.11 -1.10 9.63
C ILE A 84 -1.23 0.02 10.69
N GLN A 85 -1.61 1.24 10.29
CA GLN A 85 -1.79 2.35 11.24
C GLN A 85 -2.88 2.06 12.27
N ALA A 86 -4.00 1.46 11.86
CA ALA A 86 -5.07 1.08 12.78
C ALA A 86 -4.61 0.03 13.79
N ILE A 87 -3.82 -0.96 13.36
CA ILE A 87 -3.20 -1.96 14.25
C ILE A 87 -2.26 -1.28 15.23
N LEU A 88 -1.33 -0.45 14.74
CA LEU A 88 -0.32 0.20 15.58
C LEU A 88 -0.92 1.16 16.62
N LYS A 89 -2.05 1.81 16.31
CA LYS A 89 -2.79 2.64 17.28
C LYS A 89 -3.44 1.84 18.40
N ARG A 90 -3.85 0.60 18.13
CA ARG A 90 -4.49 -0.28 19.11
C ARG A 90 -3.47 -1.08 19.91
N GLU A 91 -2.34 -1.41 19.28
CA GLU A 91 -1.27 -2.25 19.83
C GLU A 91 0.02 -1.44 20.00
N GLU A 92 -0.05 -0.31 20.71
CA GLU A 92 1.08 0.62 20.85
C GLU A 92 2.34 -0.07 21.43
N GLU A 93 2.13 -1.07 22.30
CA GLU A 93 3.17 -1.86 22.96
C GLU A 93 3.66 -3.07 22.13
N ALA A 94 3.12 -3.29 20.92
CA ALA A 94 3.57 -4.39 20.07
C ALA A 94 5.08 -4.30 19.75
N PRO A 95 5.80 -5.43 19.75
CA PRO A 95 7.21 -5.44 19.39
C PRO A 95 7.46 -4.78 18.03
N HIS A 96 8.43 -3.87 17.97
CA HIS A 96 8.82 -3.13 16.77
C HIS A 96 7.75 -2.18 16.21
N SER A 97 6.70 -1.83 16.97
CA SER A 97 5.63 -0.91 16.55
C SER A 97 6.17 0.38 15.91
N ARG A 98 7.12 1.03 16.58
CA ARG A 98 7.80 2.25 16.08
C ARG A 98 8.52 2.04 14.75
N ALA A 99 9.30 0.97 14.62
CA ALA A 99 10.04 0.70 13.38
C ALA A 99 9.10 0.39 12.20
N ILE A 100 8.00 -0.33 12.46
CA ILE A 100 6.96 -0.62 11.47
C ILE A 100 6.23 0.69 11.08
N GLN A 101 5.96 1.57 12.04
CA GLN A 101 5.34 2.87 11.78
C GLN A 101 6.23 3.75 10.89
N GLU A 102 7.51 3.89 11.24
CA GLU A 102 8.49 4.68 10.49
C GLU A 102 8.65 4.15 9.05
N GLU A 103 8.71 2.83 8.90
CA GLU A 103 8.81 2.17 7.60
C GLU A 103 7.54 2.34 6.77
N THR A 104 6.37 2.24 7.39
CA THR A 104 5.08 2.49 6.72
C THR A 104 5.00 3.91 6.21
N GLU A 105 5.40 4.91 7.01
CA GLU A 105 5.44 6.31 6.58
C GLU A 105 6.48 6.54 5.47
N ARG A 106 7.64 5.89 5.53
CA ARG A 106 8.66 5.94 4.46
C ARG A 106 8.08 5.42 3.14
N LEU A 107 7.39 4.29 3.17
CA LEU A 107 6.74 3.67 2.02
C LEU A 107 5.64 4.58 1.45
N MET A 108 4.83 5.20 2.30
CA MET A 108 3.78 6.11 1.86
C MET A 108 4.34 7.40 1.24
N ARG A 109 5.45 7.93 1.75
CA ARG A 109 6.16 9.05 1.10
C ARG A 109 6.72 8.64 -0.27
N ARG A 110 7.26 7.43 -0.40
CA ARG A 110 7.70 6.88 -1.69
C ARG A 110 6.52 6.75 -2.66
N LEU A 111 5.35 6.32 -2.20
CA LEU A 111 4.13 6.31 -3.01
C LEU A 111 3.74 7.73 -3.45
N GLY A 112 3.88 8.73 -2.58
CA GLY A 112 3.64 10.13 -2.91
C GLY A 112 4.53 10.70 -4.02
N ASN A 113 5.72 10.12 -4.23
CA ASN A 113 6.58 10.45 -5.38
C ASN A 113 6.06 9.84 -6.70
N VAL A 114 5.22 8.80 -6.62
CA VAL A 114 4.57 8.16 -7.78
C VAL A 114 3.23 8.83 -8.07
N ASP A 115 2.38 8.97 -7.05
CA ASP A 115 1.11 9.68 -7.07
C ASP A 115 0.90 10.47 -5.77
N TRP A 116 1.05 11.79 -5.88
CA TRP A 116 0.89 12.71 -4.75
C TRP A 116 -0.55 12.77 -4.21
N SER A 117 -1.55 12.63 -5.09
CA SER A 117 -2.96 12.72 -4.70
C SER A 117 -3.32 11.60 -3.73
N VAL A 118 -2.89 10.37 -4.05
CA VAL A 118 -3.09 9.19 -3.22
C VAL A 118 -2.42 9.33 -1.86
N TYR A 119 -1.19 9.85 -1.80
CA TYR A 119 -0.52 10.12 -0.54
C TYR A 119 -1.25 11.17 0.31
N THR A 120 -1.77 12.24 -0.31
CA THR A 120 -2.52 13.27 0.44
C THR A 120 -3.80 12.72 1.06
N ASP A 121 -4.50 11.82 0.35
CA ASP A 121 -5.71 11.18 0.85
C ASP A 121 -5.41 10.19 1.97
N TYR A 122 -4.30 9.45 1.90
CA TYR A 122 -3.79 8.66 3.01
C TYR A 122 -3.56 9.53 4.25
N ARG A 123 -2.84 10.65 4.11
CA ARG A 123 -2.52 11.56 5.21
C ARG A 123 -3.77 12.17 5.85
N ARG A 124 -4.80 12.45 5.06
CA ARG A 124 -6.12 12.90 5.57
C ARG A 124 -6.77 11.82 6.40
N GLN A 125 -6.82 10.58 5.90
CA GLN A 125 -7.45 9.47 6.60
C GLN A 125 -6.76 9.14 7.93
N VAL A 126 -5.43 9.13 7.98
CA VAL A 126 -4.67 8.87 9.22
C VAL A 126 -4.97 9.89 10.32
N LYS A 127 -5.18 11.18 9.95
CA LYS A 127 -5.53 12.24 10.90
C LYS A 127 -6.94 12.12 11.49
N HIS A 128 -7.86 11.48 10.78
CA HIS A 128 -9.26 11.31 11.19
C HIS A 128 -9.58 9.91 11.70
N SER A 129 -8.60 9.00 11.67
CA SER A 129 -8.68 7.65 12.25
C SER A 129 -8.19 7.68 13.69
#